data_AF-A0ABD2LDY0-F1
#
_entry.id   AF-A0ABD2LDY0-F1
#
_cell.length_a   1.000
_cell.length_b   1.000
_cell.length_c   1.000
_cell.angle_alpha   90.00
_cell.angle_beta   90.00
_cell.angle_gamma   90.00
#
_symmetry.space_group_name_H-M   'P 1'
#
loop_
_entity.id
_entity.type
_entity.pdbx_description
1 polymer ?
#
loop_
_entity_poly.entity_id
_entity_poly.type
_entity_poly.pdbx_seq_one_letter_code
_entity_poly.pdbx_strand_id
1 'polypeptide(L)'
;MDAVCCYCKNPCSGAHQCWKCTKSCHAIAPCSFAHNGEEGFGSKVTCCHCWLNDDVDESASAVVSTEPISNQNDEALSQFITEQIVTDDNNNINDAAEWASQIKRKRRAYSIQEKVEILDFAKKSSIHAASRHFGIDRNTVRDWKKQEANLRKEAESSKRKRLEGGGRKVPNRNFEEAVFQWVSELRLKKVRVTRNMIAAQAIKLSADYEEMQNFAASNGWLEKFMHRHKFSLRRPTTVAQKEPSAYKKRHHQLHIILSLSRS
;
A
#
# COMPACT_ATOMS: atom_id res chain seq x y z
N MET A 1 26.39 6.38 -8.73
CA MET A 1 25.71 7.03 -7.60
C MET A 1 26.14 6.27 -6.36
N ASP A 2 27.06 6.82 -5.59
CA ASP A 2 27.57 6.15 -4.40
C ASP A 2 26.45 6.04 -3.37
N ALA A 3 26.25 4.83 -2.83
CA ALA A 3 25.21 4.59 -1.84
C ALA A 3 25.62 5.31 -0.55
N VAL A 4 24.78 6.20 -0.04
CA VAL A 4 25.07 6.97 1.18
C VAL A 4 24.48 6.27 2.41
N CYS A 5 25.25 6.20 3.50
CA CYS A 5 24.79 5.61 4.77
C CYS A 5 23.56 6.36 5.28
N CYS A 6 22.47 5.63 5.56
CA CYS A 6 21.24 6.25 6.04
C CYS A 6 21.38 6.88 7.44
N TYR A 7 22.36 6.43 8.22
CA TYR A 7 22.64 6.89 9.58
C TYR A 7 23.61 8.08 9.58
N CYS A 8 24.87 7.90 9.21
CA CYS A 8 25.90 8.94 9.27
C CYS A 8 26.05 9.81 8.01
N LYS A 9 25.31 9.51 6.94
CA LYS A 9 25.37 10.23 5.64
C LYS A 9 26.72 10.22 4.93
N ASN A 10 27.68 9.42 5.38
CA ASN A 10 28.93 9.18 4.66
C ASN A 10 28.73 8.21 3.49
N PRO A 11 29.55 8.32 2.42
CA PRO A 11 29.53 7.37 1.32
C PRO A 11 29.86 5.95 1.82
N CYS A 12 28.99 4.99 1.52
CA CYS A 12 29.27 3.57 1.72
C CYS A 12 29.85 2.98 0.44
N SER A 13 30.87 2.14 0.59
CA SER A 13 31.37 1.28 -0.50
C SER A 13 30.34 0.26 -1.00
N GLY A 14 29.19 0.14 -0.33
CA GLY A 14 28.15 -0.86 -0.63
C GLY A 14 28.51 -2.28 -0.20
N ALA A 15 29.69 -2.49 0.39
CA ALA A 15 30.22 -3.80 0.77
C ALA A 15 29.40 -4.51 1.85
N HIS A 16 28.65 -3.77 2.68
CA HIS A 16 27.80 -4.34 3.72
C HIS A 16 26.34 -3.91 3.54
N GLN A 17 25.42 -4.88 3.60
CA GLN A 17 23.98 -4.67 3.51
C GLN A 17 23.31 -5.16 4.78
N CYS A 18 22.32 -4.39 5.26
CA CYS A 18 21.52 -4.78 6.42
C CYS A 18 20.76 -6.07 6.13
N TRP A 19 20.86 -7.07 7.00
CA TRP A 19 20.18 -8.34 6.78
C TRP A 19 18.64 -8.22 6.78
N LYS A 20 18.07 -7.24 7.52
CA LYS A 20 16.62 -7.05 7.67
C LYS A 20 16.00 -6.17 6.57
N CYS A 21 16.65 -5.08 6.17
CA CYS A 21 16.10 -4.16 5.16
C CYS A 21 16.90 -4.06 3.86
N THR A 22 17.97 -4.85 3.71
CA THR A 22 18.85 -4.98 2.54
C THR A 22 19.51 -3.68 2.04
N LYS A 23 19.39 -2.58 2.79
CA LYS A 23 20.06 -1.31 2.49
C LYS A 23 21.55 -1.35 2.80
N SER A 24 22.35 -0.67 1.98
CA SER A 24 23.78 -0.47 2.22
C SER A 24 24.02 0.24 3.56
N CYS A 25 24.99 -0.26 4.32
CA CYS A 25 25.40 0.28 5.62
C CYS A 25 26.91 0.06 5.84
N HIS A 26 27.46 0.66 6.89
CA HIS A 26 28.80 0.31 7.39
C HIS A 26 28.69 -0.91 8.29
N ALA A 27 29.78 -1.65 8.50
CA ALA A 27 29.87 -2.71 9.51
C ALA A 27 30.47 -2.22 10.84
N ILE A 28 30.65 -0.91 11.01
CA ILE A 28 31.29 -0.28 12.17
C ILE A 28 30.25 0.48 12.98
N ALA A 29 30.33 0.38 14.31
CA ALA A 29 29.52 1.17 15.24
C ALA A 29 29.75 2.68 15.04
N PRO A 30 28.72 3.54 15.22
CA PRO A 30 27.35 3.24 15.64
C PRO A 30 26.39 2.87 14.48
N CYS A 31 26.91 2.72 13.25
CA CYS A 31 26.06 2.61 12.07
C CYS A 31 25.41 1.22 11.89
N SER A 32 25.96 0.21 12.56
CA SER A 32 25.51 -1.19 12.51
C SER A 32 25.84 -1.96 13.77
N PHE A 33 25.11 -3.04 13.99
CA PHE A 33 25.35 -4.02 15.04
C PHE A 33 25.64 -5.39 14.42
N ALA A 34 26.58 -6.13 15.01
CA ALA A 34 26.85 -7.51 14.61
C ALA A 34 25.67 -8.40 15.01
N HIS A 35 25.16 -9.18 14.06
CA HIS A 35 24.13 -10.16 14.36
C HIS A 35 24.79 -11.41 14.95
N ASN A 36 24.38 -11.84 16.15
CA ASN A 36 24.88 -13.02 16.88
C ASN A 36 26.35 -12.99 17.34
N GLY A 37 26.98 -11.81 17.47
CA GLY A 37 28.25 -11.68 18.19
C GLY A 37 29.51 -12.21 17.49
N GLU A 38 29.46 -12.52 16.19
CA GLU A 38 30.65 -12.92 15.42
C GLU A 38 31.23 -11.72 14.64
N GLU A 39 32.44 -11.28 15.04
CA GLU A 39 33.18 -10.20 14.38
C GLU A 39 34.12 -10.77 13.31
N GLY A 40 33.86 -10.46 12.03
CA GLY A 40 34.67 -10.96 10.92
C GLY A 40 34.26 -10.43 9.55
N PHE A 41 35.12 -10.67 8.55
CA PHE A 41 34.87 -10.29 7.16
C PHE A 41 33.75 -11.17 6.57
N GLY A 42 32.57 -10.60 6.34
CA GLY A 42 31.38 -11.33 5.86
C GLY A 42 30.28 -11.54 6.91
N SER A 43 30.44 -11.01 8.13
CA SER A 43 29.42 -11.05 9.18
C SER A 43 28.12 -10.36 8.74
N LYS A 44 26.97 -10.97 9.07
CA LYS A 44 25.65 -10.35 8.87
C LYS A 44 25.49 -9.20 9.85
N VAL A 45 25.24 -8.00 9.33
CA VAL A 45 25.05 -6.79 10.14
C VAL A 45 23.60 -6.32 10.09
N THR A 46 23.09 -5.84 11.22
CA THR A 46 21.81 -5.14 11.30
C THR A 46 22.09 -3.64 11.34
N CYS A 47 21.49 -2.87 10.43
CA CYS A 47 21.65 -1.42 10.47
C CYS A 47 20.97 -0.85 11.72
N CYS A 48 21.52 0.25 12.23
CA CYS A 48 21.00 0.92 13.43
C CYS A 48 19.49 1.23 13.33
N HIS A 49 18.98 1.55 12.14
CA HIS A 49 17.55 1.77 11.94
C HIS A 49 16.70 0.50 12.15
N CYS A 50 17.15 -0.67 11.72
CA CYS A 50 16.40 -1.90 11.91
C CYS A 50 16.51 -2.41 13.34
N TRP A 51 17.71 -2.30 13.93
CA TRP A 51 17.98 -2.70 15.31
C TRP A 51 17.10 -1.94 16.30
N LEU A 52 17.00 -0.62 16.17
CA LEU A 52 16.17 0.23 17.03
C LEU A 52 14.66 0.01 16.84
N ASN A 53 14.23 -0.79 15.85
CA ASN A 53 12.82 -1.09 15.58
C ASN A 53 12.53 -2.60 15.69
N ASP A 54 13.38 -3.37 16.39
CA ASP A 54 13.26 -4.84 16.51
C ASP A 54 12.28 -5.32 17.61
N ASP A 55 11.72 -4.45 18.45
CA ASP A 55 10.77 -4.86 19.50
C ASP A 55 9.33 -5.01 18.99
N VAL A 56 9.07 -5.99 18.11
CA VAL A 56 7.73 -6.57 18.00
C VAL A 56 7.82 -8.05 17.60
N ASP A 57 7.81 -8.96 18.57
CA ASP A 57 7.31 -10.33 18.36
C ASP A 57 6.50 -10.81 19.59
N GLU A 58 5.18 -10.86 19.35
CA GLU A 58 4.19 -11.87 19.70
C GLU A 58 4.57 -12.96 20.73
N SER A 59 4.21 -12.76 22.01
CA SER A 59 3.57 -13.77 22.89
C SER A 59 3.42 -13.28 24.34
N ALA A 60 2.20 -12.95 24.78
CA ALA A 60 1.71 -13.21 26.15
C ALA A 60 0.28 -12.70 26.34
N SER A 61 -0.53 -13.56 26.96
CA SER A 61 -1.91 -13.35 27.39
C SER A 61 -2.05 -12.35 28.55
N ALA A 62 -3.21 -11.69 28.57
CA ALA A 62 -3.94 -11.16 29.73
C ALA A 62 -3.17 -10.37 30.81
N VAL A 63 -3.37 -9.05 30.85
CA VAL A 63 -4.02 -8.35 31.99
C VAL A 63 -4.39 -6.92 31.58
N VAL A 64 -5.62 -6.53 31.91
CA VAL A 64 -6.08 -5.13 31.90
C VAL A 64 -5.27 -4.36 32.94
N SER A 65 -4.58 -3.31 32.50
CA SER A 65 -4.07 -2.25 33.37
C SER A 65 -4.09 -0.93 32.59
N THR A 66 -4.78 0.04 33.18
CA THR A 66 -4.98 1.39 32.67
C THR A 66 -3.73 2.21 32.92
N GLU A 67 -2.80 2.21 31.98
CA GLU A 67 -1.76 3.22 31.90
C GLU A 67 -1.73 3.84 30.50
N PRO A 68 -1.45 5.16 30.41
CA PRO A 68 -1.43 5.84 29.13
C PRO A 68 -0.28 5.26 28.32
N ILE A 69 -0.57 4.79 27.09
CA ILE A 69 0.47 4.46 26.12
C ILE A 69 1.10 5.79 25.70
N SER A 70 2.07 6.25 26.51
CA SER A 70 2.96 7.33 26.13
C SER A 70 3.65 6.90 24.86
N ASN A 71 3.79 7.84 23.93
CA ASN A 71 4.57 7.63 22.72
C ASN A 71 6.04 7.59 23.17
N GLN A 72 6.50 6.42 23.67
CA GLN A 72 7.82 6.21 24.25
C GLN A 72 8.93 6.72 23.32
N ASN A 73 8.67 6.75 22.02
CA ASN A 73 9.60 7.28 21.01
C ASN A 73 9.75 8.81 20.99
N ASP A 74 8.74 9.58 21.41
CA ASP A 74 8.82 11.05 21.41
C ASP A 74 9.48 11.59 22.70
N GLU A 75 9.24 10.90 23.82
CA GLU A 75 9.86 11.21 25.11
C GLU A 75 11.30 10.73 25.15
N ALA A 76 11.60 9.52 24.64
CA ALA A 76 12.96 9.04 24.47
C ALA A 76 13.76 9.86 23.44
N LEU A 77 13.15 10.33 22.35
CA LEU A 77 13.84 11.23 21.40
C LEU A 77 14.09 12.61 22.02
N SER A 78 13.15 13.14 22.82
CA SER A 78 13.39 14.39 23.55
C SER A 78 14.46 14.22 24.62
N GLN A 79 14.43 13.14 25.39
CA GLN A 79 15.42 12.85 26.44
C GLN A 79 16.81 12.58 25.85
N PHE A 80 16.91 11.80 24.77
CA PHE A 80 18.18 11.52 24.09
C PHE A 80 18.79 12.77 23.45
N ILE A 81 17.98 13.63 22.82
CA ILE A 81 18.44 14.93 22.30
C ILE A 81 18.92 15.82 23.47
N THR A 82 18.19 15.83 24.59
CA THR A 82 18.57 16.62 25.77
C THR A 82 19.87 16.11 26.42
N GLU A 83 20.08 14.79 26.53
CA GLU A 83 21.31 14.20 27.06
C GLU A 83 22.53 14.44 26.16
N GLN A 84 22.37 14.38 24.83
CA GLN A 84 23.47 14.67 23.90
C GLN A 84 23.84 16.16 23.81
N ILE A 85 22.94 17.08 24.20
CA ILE A 85 23.24 18.53 24.31
C ILE A 85 24.06 18.85 25.57
N VAL A 86 23.95 18.05 26.64
CA VAL A 86 24.65 18.29 27.91
C VAL A 86 26.11 17.83 27.89
N THR A 87 26.53 17.05 26.89
CA THR A 87 27.90 16.50 26.79
C THR A 87 28.89 17.31 25.94
N ASP A 88 28.46 18.41 25.30
CA ASP A 88 29.34 19.29 24.54
C ASP A 88 29.59 20.60 25.31
N ASP A 89 30.80 20.81 25.82
CA ASP A 89 31.22 22.01 26.56
C ASP A 89 31.22 23.32 25.72
N ASN A 90 30.70 23.31 24.49
CA ASN A 90 30.61 24.48 23.61
C ASN A 90 29.16 24.86 23.31
N ASN A 91 28.58 25.60 24.26
CA ASN A 91 27.27 26.22 24.16
C ASN A 91 27.11 27.11 22.91
N ASN A 92 26.30 26.66 21.95
CA ASN A 92 25.50 27.57 21.11
C ASN A 92 24.05 27.10 21.05
N ILE A 93 23.23 27.70 21.92
CA ILE A 93 21.81 27.40 22.13
C ILE A 93 20.96 27.56 20.84
N ASN A 94 21.50 28.25 19.82
CA ASN A 94 20.82 28.46 18.53
C ASN A 94 20.80 27.21 17.63
N ASP A 95 21.81 26.34 17.73
CA ASP A 95 21.97 25.18 16.82
C ASP A 95 21.02 24.02 17.18
N ALA A 96 20.69 23.86 18.47
CA ALA A 96 19.75 22.84 18.95
C ALA A 96 18.31 23.12 18.51
N ALA A 97 17.89 24.40 18.52
CA ALA A 97 16.57 24.81 18.04
C ALA A 97 16.46 24.64 16.51
N GLU A 98 17.54 24.86 15.78
CA GLU A 98 17.61 24.69 14.32
C GLU A 98 17.60 23.21 13.90
N TRP A 99 18.31 22.34 14.63
CA TRP A 99 18.28 20.88 14.44
C TRP A 99 16.91 20.28 14.77
N ALA A 100 16.28 20.69 15.89
CA ALA A 100 14.94 20.25 16.26
C ALA A 100 13.87 20.67 15.23
N SER A 101 14.04 21.84 14.60
CA SER A 101 13.19 22.33 13.51
C SER A 101 13.28 21.48 12.23
N GLN A 102 14.42 20.83 11.99
CA GLN A 102 14.65 19.97 10.82
C GLN A 102 14.12 18.53 10.97
N ILE A 103 13.83 18.06 12.19
CA ILE A 103 13.21 16.76 12.45
C ILE A 103 11.71 16.84 12.10
N LYS A 104 11.39 16.74 10.81
CA LYS A 104 9.99 16.64 10.35
C LYS A 104 9.37 15.35 10.89
N ARG A 105 8.35 15.48 11.76
CA ARG A 105 7.54 14.34 12.23
C ARG A 105 7.08 13.52 11.03
N LYS A 106 7.43 12.23 11.00
CA LYS A 106 6.95 11.31 9.97
C LYS A 106 5.43 11.21 10.09
N ARG A 107 4.71 11.51 9.00
CA ARG A 107 3.23 11.40 9.00
C ARG A 107 2.84 9.93 9.13
N ARG A 108 2.16 9.59 10.23
CA ARG A 108 1.58 8.26 10.46
C ARG A 108 0.27 8.10 9.68
N ALA A 109 0.06 6.91 9.12
CA ALA A 109 -1.20 6.56 8.46
C ALA A 109 -2.03 5.65 9.35
N TYR A 110 -3.25 6.09 9.68
CA TYR A 110 -4.20 5.38 10.54
C TYR A 110 -5.20 4.57 9.72
N SER A 111 -5.48 3.33 10.15
CA SER A 111 -6.58 2.51 9.67
C SER A 111 -7.93 3.13 10.00
N ILE A 112 -8.99 2.74 9.28
CA ILE A 112 -10.36 3.18 9.61
C ILE A 112 -10.74 2.73 11.03
N GLN A 113 -10.36 1.51 11.39
CA GLN A 113 -10.63 0.94 12.72
C GLN A 113 -9.97 1.76 13.84
N GLU A 114 -8.68 2.05 13.72
CA GLU A 114 -7.97 2.90 14.70
C GLU A 114 -8.64 4.28 14.84
N LYS A 115 -9.07 4.88 13.73
CA LYS A 115 -9.78 6.18 13.78
C LYS A 115 -11.09 6.08 14.57
N VAL A 116 -11.85 4.99 14.42
CA VAL A 116 -13.09 4.77 15.17
C VAL A 116 -12.80 4.59 16.65
N GLU A 117 -11.79 3.80 17.02
CA GLU A 117 -11.37 3.59 18.41
C GLU A 117 -10.97 4.91 19.08
N ILE A 118 -10.21 5.75 18.36
CA ILE A 118 -9.81 7.07 18.84
C ILE A 118 -11.04 7.99 19.01
N LEU A 119 -12.01 7.92 18.11
CA LEU A 119 -13.27 8.66 18.24
C LEU A 119 -14.12 8.17 19.42
N ASP A 120 -14.15 6.87 19.69
CA ASP A 120 -14.84 6.30 20.84
C ASP A 120 -14.20 6.74 22.16
N PHE A 121 -12.87 6.78 22.23
CA PHE A 121 -12.15 7.36 23.36
C PHE A 121 -12.45 8.86 23.52
N ALA A 122 -12.44 9.62 22.42
CA ALA A 122 -12.73 11.06 22.44
C ALA A 122 -14.17 11.38 22.86
N LYS A 123 -15.13 10.47 22.61
CA LYS A 123 -16.51 10.58 23.08
C LYS A 123 -16.65 10.34 24.58
N LYS A 124 -15.89 9.37 25.13
CA LYS A 124 -15.89 9.04 26.57
C LYS A 124 -15.14 10.08 27.40
N SER A 125 -14.11 10.70 26.83
CA SER A 125 -13.27 11.69 27.49
C SER A 125 -13.44 13.07 26.84
N SER A 126 -12.52 13.48 25.98
CA SER A 126 -12.61 14.66 25.13
C SER A 126 -11.64 14.55 23.95
N ILE A 127 -11.79 15.41 22.95
CA ILE A 127 -10.82 15.52 21.84
C ILE A 127 -9.42 15.90 22.34
N HIS A 128 -9.34 16.72 23.39
CA HIS A 128 -8.07 17.11 23.98
C HIS A 128 -7.38 15.92 24.67
N ALA A 129 -8.15 15.16 25.45
CA ALA A 129 -7.64 13.94 26.08
C ALA A 129 -7.20 12.91 25.04
N ALA A 130 -8.00 12.69 23.98
CA ALA A 130 -7.64 11.80 22.88
C ALA A 130 -6.35 12.23 22.16
N SER A 131 -6.21 13.54 21.89
CA SER A 131 -5.01 14.09 21.26
C SER A 131 -3.75 13.82 22.09
N ARG A 132 -3.82 14.01 23.41
CA ARG A 132 -2.71 13.70 24.33
C ARG A 132 -2.43 12.21 24.42
N HIS A 133 -3.48 11.40 24.60
CA HIS A 133 -3.37 9.96 24.77
C HIS A 133 -2.78 9.24 23.55
N PHE A 134 -3.16 9.66 22.34
CA PHE A 134 -2.73 9.00 21.10
C PHE A 134 -1.63 9.76 20.34
N GLY A 135 -1.17 10.92 20.83
CA GLY A 135 -0.17 11.75 20.14
C GLY A 135 -0.65 12.32 18.80
N ILE A 136 -1.96 12.60 18.66
CA ILE A 136 -2.60 13.02 17.41
C ILE A 136 -2.97 14.48 17.48
N ASP A 137 -2.76 15.23 16.41
CA ASP A 137 -3.21 16.62 16.34
C ASP A 137 -4.74 16.74 16.50
N ARG A 138 -5.17 17.73 17.29
CA ARG A 138 -6.60 17.95 17.58
C ARG A 138 -7.42 18.22 16.32
N ASN A 139 -6.87 18.89 15.31
CA ASN A 139 -7.59 19.13 14.06
C ASN A 139 -7.79 17.84 13.28
N THR A 140 -6.82 16.92 13.32
CA THR A 140 -6.97 15.59 12.72
C THR A 140 -8.13 14.82 13.34
N VAL A 141 -8.23 14.81 14.68
CA VAL A 141 -9.35 14.17 15.39
C VAL A 141 -10.68 14.85 15.07
N ARG A 142 -10.70 16.19 14.98
CA ARG A 142 -11.89 16.96 14.56
C ARG A 142 -12.33 16.62 13.14
N ASP A 143 -11.40 16.47 12.21
CA ASP A 143 -11.71 16.13 10.83
C ASP A 143 -12.26 14.70 10.70
N TRP A 144 -11.71 13.75 11.45
CA TRP A 144 -12.31 12.41 11.53
C TRP A 144 -13.70 12.44 12.15
N LYS A 145 -13.93 13.29 13.17
CA LYS A 145 -15.25 13.46 13.77
C LYS A 145 -16.29 13.97 12.75
N LYS A 146 -15.91 14.88 11.83
CA LYS A 146 -16.80 15.32 10.75
C LYS A 146 -17.22 14.18 9.80
N GLN A 147 -16.36 13.17 9.64
CA GLN A 147 -16.58 12.02 8.76
C GLN A 147 -16.97 10.74 9.51
N GLU A 148 -17.36 10.87 10.78
CA GLU A 148 -17.55 9.75 11.70
C GLU A 148 -18.56 8.70 11.19
N ALA A 149 -19.69 9.15 10.63
CA ALA A 149 -20.70 8.24 10.10
C ALA A 149 -20.15 7.31 9.01
N ASN A 150 -19.32 7.85 8.10
CA ASN A 150 -18.69 7.07 7.04
C ASN A 150 -17.61 6.14 7.59
N LEU A 151 -16.82 6.62 8.56
CA LEU A 151 -15.78 5.82 9.21
C LEU A 151 -16.38 4.59 9.91
N ARG A 152 -17.47 4.75 10.67
CA ARG A 152 -18.14 3.63 11.34
C ARG A 152 -18.72 2.63 10.36
N LYS A 153 -19.40 3.10 9.31
CA LYS A 153 -19.97 2.24 8.27
C LYS A 153 -18.90 1.38 7.58
N GLU A 154 -17.71 1.94 7.34
CA GLU A 154 -16.63 1.22 6.67
C GLU A 154 -15.74 0.38 7.61
N ALA A 155 -15.73 0.68 8.91
CA ALA A 155 -14.95 -0.06 9.90
C ALA A 155 -15.33 -1.55 9.96
N GLU A 156 -16.62 -1.85 9.89
CA GLU A 156 -17.16 -3.22 9.95
C GLU A 156 -16.78 -4.05 8.72
N SER A 157 -16.47 -3.42 7.59
CA SER A 157 -16.33 -4.09 6.30
C SER A 157 -14.90 -4.17 5.78
N SER A 158 -13.94 -3.46 6.39
CA SER A 158 -12.64 -3.25 5.73
C SER A 158 -11.52 -2.81 6.67
N LYS A 159 -10.32 -3.41 6.49
CA LYS A 159 -9.05 -3.00 7.15
C LYS A 159 -8.33 -1.84 6.44
N ARG A 160 -9.00 -1.08 5.57
CA ARG A 160 -8.39 0.02 4.81
C ARG A 160 -8.00 1.19 5.70
N LYS A 161 -7.07 2.02 5.20
CA LYS A 161 -6.62 3.27 5.85
C LYS A 161 -7.36 4.53 5.35
N ARG A 162 -8.01 4.43 4.20
CA ARG A 162 -8.78 5.51 3.57
C ARG A 162 -10.21 5.03 3.34
N LEU A 163 -11.15 5.96 3.48
CA LEU A 163 -12.53 5.76 3.07
C LEU A 163 -12.60 5.43 1.58
N GLU A 164 -13.64 4.71 1.19
CA GLU A 164 -13.94 4.43 -0.21
C GLU A 164 -14.02 5.74 -1.02
N GLY A 165 -13.41 5.75 -2.21
CA GLY A 165 -13.32 6.97 -3.02
C GLY A 165 -12.33 8.04 -2.50
N GLY A 166 -11.65 7.84 -1.37
CA GLY A 166 -10.62 8.77 -0.84
C GLY A 166 -9.27 8.75 -1.58
N GLY A 167 -9.18 8.03 -2.70
CA GLY A 167 -7.99 7.94 -3.54
C GLY A 167 -7.94 9.00 -4.64
N ARG A 168 -6.96 8.86 -5.55
CA ARG A 168 -6.89 9.69 -6.75
C ARG A 168 -8.14 9.47 -7.59
N LYS A 169 -8.87 10.55 -7.88
CA LYS A 169 -10.05 10.51 -8.75
C LYS A 169 -9.64 10.20 -10.19
N VAL A 170 -10.55 9.62 -10.93
CA VAL A 170 -10.43 9.48 -12.39
C VAL A 170 -10.26 10.87 -13.00
N PRO A 171 -9.30 11.07 -13.92
CA PRO A 171 -9.03 12.38 -14.51
C PRO A 171 -10.27 12.97 -15.19
N ASN A 172 -10.93 12.20 -16.06
CA ASN A 172 -12.17 12.62 -16.71
C ASN A 172 -13.23 11.51 -16.59
N ARG A 173 -14.30 11.80 -15.84
CA ARG A 173 -15.40 10.83 -15.61
C ARG A 173 -16.25 10.60 -16.84
N ASN A 174 -16.47 11.62 -17.66
CA ASN A 174 -17.31 11.53 -18.86
C ASN A 174 -16.64 10.68 -19.93
N PHE A 175 -15.33 10.86 -20.10
CA PHE A 175 -14.49 10.01 -20.95
C PHE A 175 -14.54 8.55 -20.51
N GLU A 176 -14.34 8.29 -19.21
CA GLU A 176 -14.35 6.92 -18.70
C GLU A 176 -15.73 6.26 -18.86
N GLU A 177 -16.80 7.02 -18.63
CA GLU A 177 -18.18 6.58 -18.86
C GLU A 177 -18.45 6.23 -20.32
N ALA A 178 -17.96 7.05 -21.27
CA ALA A 178 -18.11 6.77 -22.71
C ALA A 178 -17.44 5.44 -23.11
N VAL A 179 -16.23 5.18 -22.60
CA VAL A 179 -15.55 3.89 -22.82
C VAL A 179 -16.35 2.74 -22.18
N PHE A 180 -16.87 2.93 -20.98
CA PHE A 180 -17.69 1.93 -20.29
C PHE A 180 -18.97 1.57 -21.06
N GLN A 181 -19.69 2.57 -21.57
CA GLN A 181 -20.91 2.36 -22.35
C GLN A 181 -20.61 1.55 -23.62
N TRP A 182 -19.56 1.93 -24.36
CA TRP A 182 -19.13 1.19 -25.55
C TRP A 182 -18.82 -0.29 -25.26
N VAL A 183 -18.10 -0.58 -24.16
CA VAL A 183 -17.83 -1.98 -23.76
C VAL A 183 -19.12 -2.71 -23.41
N SER A 184 -20.03 -2.05 -22.70
CA SER A 184 -21.30 -2.62 -22.25
C SER A 184 -22.21 -2.97 -23.42
N GLU A 185 -22.32 -2.09 -24.41
CA GLU A 185 -23.08 -2.32 -25.65
C GLU A 185 -22.56 -3.53 -26.43
N LEU A 186 -21.24 -3.67 -26.58
CA LEU A 186 -20.65 -4.81 -27.29
C LEU A 186 -20.88 -6.13 -26.53
N ARG A 187 -20.80 -6.11 -25.20
CA ARG A 187 -21.11 -7.27 -24.37
C ARG A 187 -22.59 -7.65 -24.43
N LEU A 188 -23.50 -6.66 -24.50
CA LEU A 188 -24.93 -6.90 -24.72
C LEU A 188 -25.19 -7.59 -26.06
N LYS A 189 -24.47 -7.16 -27.11
CA LYS A 189 -24.48 -7.78 -28.45
C LYS A 189 -23.75 -9.13 -28.50
N LYS A 190 -23.29 -9.67 -27.37
CA LYS A 190 -22.52 -10.92 -27.23
C LYS A 190 -21.23 -10.94 -28.06
N VAL A 191 -20.68 -9.76 -28.37
CA VAL A 191 -19.39 -9.61 -29.05
C VAL A 191 -18.27 -9.75 -28.03
N ARG A 192 -17.23 -10.51 -28.37
CA ARG A 192 -16.03 -10.63 -27.52
C ARG A 192 -15.29 -9.29 -27.51
N VAL A 193 -15.14 -8.69 -26.33
CA VAL A 193 -14.34 -7.49 -26.12
C VAL A 193 -13.01 -7.87 -25.48
N THR A 194 -11.90 -7.59 -26.15
CA THR A 194 -10.54 -7.84 -25.64
C THR A 194 -9.93 -6.58 -25.02
N ARG A 195 -8.90 -6.74 -24.18
CA ARG A 195 -8.14 -5.63 -23.59
C ARG A 195 -7.62 -4.64 -24.64
N ASN A 196 -7.08 -5.14 -25.75
CA ASN A 196 -6.56 -4.31 -26.83
C ASN A 196 -7.67 -3.51 -27.53
N MET A 197 -8.87 -4.10 -27.68
CA MET A 197 -10.02 -3.37 -28.22
C MET A 197 -10.43 -2.21 -27.31
N ILE A 198 -10.43 -2.41 -26.00
CA ILE A 198 -10.74 -1.35 -25.03
C ILE A 198 -9.69 -0.25 -25.10
N ALA A 199 -8.40 -0.59 -25.09
CA ALA A 199 -7.33 0.38 -25.19
C ALA A 199 -7.40 1.19 -26.49
N ALA A 200 -7.60 0.53 -27.63
CA ALA A 200 -7.74 1.18 -28.92
C ALA A 200 -8.96 2.11 -28.97
N GLN A 201 -10.10 1.68 -28.43
CA GLN A 201 -11.28 2.54 -28.36
C GLN A 201 -11.06 3.75 -27.44
N ALA A 202 -10.40 3.55 -26.30
CA ALA A 202 -10.13 4.63 -25.38
C ALA A 202 -9.19 5.70 -25.97
N ILE A 203 -8.20 5.29 -26.78
CA ILE A 203 -7.35 6.23 -27.54
C ILE A 203 -8.16 6.99 -28.60
N LYS A 204 -9.10 6.33 -29.27
CA LYS A 204 -9.97 7.00 -30.25
C LYS A 204 -10.86 8.04 -29.57
N LEU A 205 -11.51 7.65 -28.48
CA LEU A 205 -12.41 8.52 -27.73
C LEU A 205 -11.66 9.67 -27.05
N SER A 206 -10.38 9.52 -26.70
CA SER A 206 -9.64 10.60 -26.02
C SER A 206 -9.45 11.84 -26.88
N ALA A 207 -9.57 11.73 -28.20
CA ALA A 207 -9.52 12.88 -29.11
C ALA A 207 -10.66 13.89 -28.88
N ASP A 208 -11.81 13.42 -28.40
CA ASP A 208 -13.00 14.25 -28.18
C ASP A 208 -12.96 15.00 -26.83
N TYR A 209 -11.93 14.76 -26.00
CA TYR A 209 -11.79 15.34 -24.66
C TYR A 209 -10.47 16.09 -24.53
N GLU A 210 -10.54 17.40 -24.31
CA GLU A 210 -9.37 18.29 -24.18
C GLU A 210 -8.40 17.84 -23.07
N GLU A 211 -8.93 17.37 -21.94
CA GLU A 211 -8.16 16.87 -20.80
C GLU A 211 -7.42 15.53 -21.09
N MET A 212 -7.73 14.88 -22.21
CA MET A 212 -7.24 13.54 -22.55
C MET A 212 -6.33 13.52 -23.79
N GLN A 213 -5.90 14.67 -24.30
CA GLN A 213 -5.06 14.77 -25.52
C GLN A 213 -3.79 13.90 -25.49
N ASN A 214 -3.16 13.72 -24.33
CA ASN A 214 -1.94 12.90 -24.15
C ASN A 214 -2.22 11.51 -23.56
N PHE A 215 -3.42 10.99 -23.76
CA PHE A 215 -3.83 9.72 -23.18
C PHE A 215 -3.21 8.51 -23.90
N ALA A 216 -2.43 7.71 -23.16
CA ALA A 216 -1.68 6.58 -23.73
C ALA A 216 -2.33 5.19 -23.50
N ALA A 217 -3.55 5.12 -22.95
CA ALA A 217 -4.24 3.88 -22.60
C ALA A 217 -3.34 2.80 -21.96
N SER A 218 -2.50 3.20 -21.01
CA SER A 218 -1.49 2.32 -20.40
C SER A 218 -2.12 1.08 -19.75
N ASN A 219 -1.33 0.01 -19.60
CA ASN A 219 -1.77 -1.22 -18.93
C ASN A 219 -2.34 -0.95 -17.52
N GLY A 220 -1.71 -0.04 -16.78
CA GLY A 220 -2.18 0.34 -15.44
C GLY A 220 -3.49 1.14 -15.45
N TRP A 221 -3.74 1.95 -16.49
CA TRP A 221 -5.06 2.58 -16.65
C TRP A 221 -6.12 1.52 -16.96
N LEU A 222 -5.83 0.62 -17.92
CA LEU A 222 -6.76 -0.40 -18.35
C LEU A 222 -7.16 -1.35 -17.21
N GLU A 223 -6.20 -1.78 -16.39
CA GLU A 223 -6.47 -2.61 -15.23
C GLU A 223 -7.37 -1.93 -14.21
N LYS A 224 -7.10 -0.65 -13.93
CA LYS A 224 -7.93 0.13 -13.00
C LYS A 224 -9.33 0.37 -13.57
N PHE A 225 -9.44 0.66 -14.86
CA PHE A 225 -10.73 0.78 -15.56
C PHE A 225 -11.53 -0.52 -15.44
N MET A 226 -10.93 -1.66 -15.79
CA MET A 226 -11.57 -2.96 -15.69
C MET A 226 -11.99 -3.28 -14.25
N HIS A 227 -11.15 -2.96 -13.27
CA HIS A 227 -11.46 -3.16 -11.85
C HIS A 227 -12.64 -2.29 -11.39
N ARG A 228 -12.62 -0.99 -11.69
CA ARG A 228 -13.70 -0.04 -11.32
C ARG A 228 -15.04 -0.44 -11.90
N HIS A 229 -15.07 -0.89 -13.15
CA HIS A 229 -16.30 -1.30 -13.85
C HIS A 229 -16.62 -2.81 -13.72
N LYS A 230 -15.89 -3.54 -12.85
CA LYS A 230 -16.11 -4.97 -12.57
C LYS A 230 -16.08 -5.86 -13.81
N PHE A 231 -15.24 -5.52 -14.78
CA PHE A 231 -15.03 -6.34 -15.97
C PHE A 231 -14.08 -7.51 -15.67
N SER A 232 -14.56 -8.74 -15.85
CA SER A 232 -13.70 -9.94 -15.76
C SER A 232 -12.72 -10.02 -16.93
N LEU A 233 -11.48 -10.44 -16.64
CA LEU A 233 -10.44 -10.77 -17.62
C LEU A 233 -10.74 -12.08 -18.37
N ARG A 234 -11.60 -12.94 -17.83
CA ARG A 234 -11.95 -14.25 -18.39
C ARG A 234 -13.43 -14.54 -18.19
N ARG A 235 -14.22 -14.48 -19.26
CA ARG A 235 -15.33 -15.42 -19.44
C ARG A 235 -14.94 -16.30 -20.63
N PRO A 236 -14.87 -17.64 -20.47
CA PRO A 236 -14.98 -18.53 -21.61
C PRO A 236 -16.30 -18.19 -22.29
N THR A 237 -16.26 -17.72 -23.54
CA THR A 237 -17.49 -17.62 -24.33
C THR A 237 -17.90 -19.04 -24.67
N THR A 238 -18.93 -19.53 -23.99
CA THR A 238 -19.58 -20.82 -24.16
C THR A 238 -20.37 -20.88 -25.48
N VAL A 239 -19.74 -20.52 -26.59
CA VAL A 239 -20.22 -20.97 -27.89
C VAL A 239 -19.26 -22.08 -28.27
N ALA A 240 -19.56 -23.29 -27.81
CA ALA A 240 -18.97 -24.47 -28.41
C ALA A 240 -19.19 -24.36 -29.92
N GLN A 241 -18.13 -24.50 -30.71
CA GLN A 241 -18.29 -24.62 -32.15
C GLN A 241 -19.28 -25.76 -32.40
N LYS A 242 -20.39 -25.48 -33.10
CA LYS A 242 -21.28 -26.56 -33.54
C LYS A 242 -20.42 -27.52 -34.36
N GLU A 243 -20.39 -28.77 -33.93
CA GLU A 243 -19.62 -29.82 -34.60
C GLU A 243 -19.99 -29.85 -36.09
N PRO A 244 -19.03 -29.71 -37.02
CA PRO A 244 -19.31 -29.73 -38.45
C PRO A 244 -20.06 -31.01 -38.82
N SER A 245 -21.12 -30.91 -39.63
CA SER A 245 -21.97 -32.05 -39.99
C SER A 245 -21.20 -33.23 -40.62
N ALA A 246 -20.04 -32.93 -41.22
CA ALA A 246 -19.10 -33.90 -41.77
C ALA A 246 -18.45 -34.84 -40.74
N TYR A 247 -18.49 -34.51 -39.45
CA TYR A 247 -17.92 -35.35 -38.39
C TYR A 247 -18.93 -36.37 -37.83
N LYS A 248 -20.22 -36.00 -37.75
CA LYS A 248 -21.31 -36.93 -37.35
C LYS A 248 -21.39 -38.17 -38.24
N LYS A 249 -21.20 -38.01 -39.55
CA LYS A 249 -21.22 -39.12 -40.52
C LYS A 249 -20.08 -40.12 -40.29
N ARG A 250 -18.89 -39.63 -39.91
CA ARG A 250 -17.72 -40.49 -39.64
C ARG A 250 -17.86 -41.29 -38.36
N HIS A 251 -18.41 -40.70 -37.30
CA HIS A 251 -18.65 -41.41 -36.04
C HIS A 251 -19.66 -42.56 -36.20
N HIS A 252 -20.72 -42.35 -36.99
CA HIS A 252 -21.70 -43.40 -37.27
C HIS A 252 -21.10 -44.53 -38.12
N GLN A 253 -20.27 -44.20 -39.12
CA GLN A 253 -19.58 -45.18 -39.97
C GLN A 253 -18.61 -46.06 -39.16
N LEU A 254 -17.85 -45.47 -38.22
CA LEU A 254 -16.87 -46.20 -37.40
C LEU A 254 -17.52 -47.16 -36.41
N HIS A 255 -18.66 -46.78 -35.81
CA HIS A 255 -19.40 -47.68 -34.93
C HIS A 255 -19.93 -48.93 -35.66
N ILE A 256 -20.41 -48.76 -36.90
CA ILE A 256 -20.90 -49.87 -37.73
C ILE A 256 -19.76 -50.81 -38.12
N ILE A 257 -18.58 -50.28 -38.44
CA ILE A 257 -17.39 -51.08 -38.81
C ILE A 257 -16.84 -51.86 -37.61
N LEU A 258 -16.83 -51.26 -36.42
CA LEU A 258 -16.36 -51.90 -35.18
C LEU A 258 -17.33 -52.95 -34.64
N SER A 259 -18.64 -52.86 -34.95
CA SER A 259 -19.62 -53.90 -34.59
C SER A 259 -19.58 -55.12 -35.50
N LEU A 260 -19.12 -54.98 -36.76
CA LEU A 260 -19.03 -56.09 -37.71
C LEU A 260 -17.71 -56.88 -37.63
N SER A 261 -16.72 -56.35 -36.92
CA SER A 261 -15.40 -56.99 -36.71
C SER A 261 -15.30 -57.78 -35.39
N ARG A 262 -16.40 -57.87 -34.64
CA ARG A 262 -16.51 -58.61 -33.36
C ARG A 262 -17.44 -59.83 -33.44
N SER A 263 -17.89 -60.21 -34.63
CA SER A 263 -18.71 -61.41 -34.90
C SER A 263 -17.88 -62.51 -35.58
#